data_AF-A0A0R1P2D1-F1
#
_entry.id   AF-A0A0R1P2D1-F1
#
_cell.length_a   1.000
_cell.length_b   1.000
_cell.length_c   1.000
_cell.angle_alpha   90.00
_cell.angle_beta   90.00
_cell.angle_gamma   90.00
#
_symmetry.space_group_name_H-M   'P 1'
#
loop_
_entity.id
_entity.type
_entity.pdbx_description
1 polymer ?
#
loop_
_entity_poly.entity_id
_entity_poly.type
_entity_poly.pdbx_seq_one_letter_code
_entity_poly.pdbx_strand_id
1 'polypeptide(L)'
;MEIKQAELFDEIDEQATRQAVRDFFFDDGFNKRTFSHILRKAGSGDIKSPSLSADGGFGGGGGNHNEDAFIAHTEYSRALNAVYDAINNCLSEESRVILKNRFVKREQVEDVKELLHISSNKSWHKSEKFACYEFSETIETAIAKYQVEELFPTFTIMKKATA
;
A
#
# COMPACT_ATOMS: atom_id res chain seq x y z
N MET A 1 -45.59 9.48 15.19
CA MET A 1 -44.54 9.81 14.22
C MET A 1 -43.26 9.23 14.80
N GLU A 2 -42.94 7.99 14.46
CA GLU A 2 -41.69 7.35 14.88
C GLU A 2 -40.55 8.02 14.11
N ILE A 3 -39.66 8.67 14.84
CA ILE A 3 -38.38 9.10 14.30
C ILE A 3 -37.60 7.81 14.13
N LYS A 4 -37.53 7.28 12.89
CA LYS A 4 -36.53 6.26 12.54
C LYS A 4 -35.18 6.84 12.94
N GLN A 5 -34.52 6.20 13.90
CA GLN A 5 -33.17 6.55 14.30
C GLN A 5 -32.32 6.65 13.03
N ALA A 6 -31.62 7.78 12.92
CA ALA A 6 -30.62 8.01 11.90
C ALA A 6 -29.72 6.78 11.77
N GLU A 7 -29.50 6.35 10.53
CA GLU A 7 -28.52 5.33 10.17
C GLU A 7 -27.23 5.64 10.92
N LEU A 8 -26.97 4.84 11.96
CA LEU A 8 -25.78 4.92 12.79
C LEU A 8 -24.62 4.66 11.83
N PHE A 9 -23.79 5.67 11.56
CA PHE A 9 -22.62 5.52 10.70
C PHE A 9 -21.89 4.23 11.06
N ASP A 10 -21.65 3.37 10.06
CA ASP A 10 -20.89 2.15 10.26
C ASP A 10 -19.56 2.52 10.95
N GLU A 11 -19.27 1.88 12.08
CA GLU A 11 -18.08 2.19 12.85
C GLU A 11 -16.87 1.49 12.22
N ILE A 12 -15.73 2.17 12.09
CA ILE A 12 -14.50 1.54 11.58
C ILE A 12 -14.03 0.46 12.57
N ASP A 13 -13.72 -0.72 12.06
CA ASP A 13 -13.00 -1.75 12.80
C ASP A 13 -11.52 -1.38 12.81
N GLU A 14 -11.14 -0.61 13.84
CA GLU A 14 -9.78 -0.18 14.10
C GLU A 14 -8.75 -1.33 14.05
N GLN A 15 -9.07 -2.50 14.60
CA GLN A 15 -8.12 -3.60 14.65
C GLN A 15 -7.95 -4.23 13.27
N ALA A 16 -9.06 -4.47 12.57
CA ALA A 16 -9.03 -5.04 11.22
C ALA A 16 -8.36 -4.10 10.21
N THR A 17 -8.64 -2.80 10.27
CA THR A 17 -7.99 -1.78 9.41
C THR A 17 -6.48 -1.76 9.62
N ARG A 18 -6.02 -1.75 10.89
CA ARG A 18 -4.58 -1.83 11.19
C ARG A 18 -3.96 -3.10 10.61
N GLN A 19 -4.65 -4.24 10.77
CA GLN A 19 -4.15 -5.52 10.28
C GLN A 19 -4.08 -5.54 8.74
N ALA A 20 -5.08 -5.01 8.04
CA ALA A 20 -5.10 -4.93 6.58
C ALA A 20 -3.91 -4.12 6.04
N VAL A 21 -3.57 -2.99 6.67
CA VAL A 21 -2.38 -2.20 6.32
C VAL A 21 -1.10 -2.99 6.58
N ARG A 22 -0.99 -3.65 7.73
CA ARG A 22 0.18 -4.47 8.05
C ARG A 22 0.34 -5.63 7.08
N ASP A 23 -0.73 -6.32 6.73
CA ASP A 23 -0.71 -7.45 5.79
C ASP A 23 -0.29 -6.97 4.40
N PHE A 24 -0.85 -5.86 3.91
CA PHE A 24 -0.42 -5.26 2.64
C PHE A 24 1.09 -5.01 2.60
N PHE A 25 1.66 -4.46 3.67
CA PHE A 25 3.09 -4.19 3.69
C PHE A 25 3.92 -5.45 3.97
N PHE A 26 3.60 -6.30 4.93
CA PHE A 26 4.50 -7.35 5.43
C PHE A 26 4.18 -8.77 4.94
N ASP A 27 3.10 -8.97 4.19
CA ASP A 27 2.85 -10.26 3.53
C ASP A 27 3.76 -10.41 2.30
N ASP A 28 4.85 -11.16 2.48
CA ASP A 28 5.79 -11.53 1.41
C ASP A 28 5.35 -12.81 0.66
N GLY A 29 4.13 -13.30 0.91
CA GLY A 29 3.56 -14.47 0.27
C GLY A 29 3.21 -14.29 -1.22
N PHE A 30 2.45 -15.25 -1.76
CA PHE A 30 2.02 -15.25 -3.16
C PHE A 30 0.80 -14.33 -3.43
N ASN A 31 0.36 -13.56 -2.44
CA ASN A 31 -0.74 -12.62 -2.62
C ASN A 31 -0.35 -11.53 -3.64
N LYS A 32 -1.25 -11.28 -4.60
CA LYS A 32 -1.00 -10.33 -5.71
C LYS A 32 -1.16 -8.87 -5.28
N ARG A 33 -1.84 -8.63 -4.16
CA ARG A 33 -2.22 -7.30 -3.67
C ARG A 33 -1.38 -6.90 -2.46
N THR A 34 -0.08 -7.14 -2.52
CA THR A 34 0.88 -6.78 -1.45
C THR A 34 1.92 -5.81 -1.99
N PHE A 35 2.52 -5.04 -1.08
CA PHE A 35 3.55 -4.09 -1.40
C PHE A 35 4.77 -4.76 -2.06
N SER A 36 5.19 -5.91 -1.55
CA SER A 36 6.29 -6.71 -2.13
C SER A 36 5.97 -7.19 -3.55
N HIS A 37 4.71 -7.55 -3.84
CA HIS A 37 4.29 -7.89 -5.20
C HIS A 37 4.39 -6.68 -6.14
N ILE A 38 3.89 -5.53 -5.70
CA ILE A 38 3.94 -4.28 -6.46
C ILE A 38 5.39 -3.89 -6.77
N LEU A 39 6.28 -3.89 -5.76
CA LEU A 39 7.70 -3.57 -5.93
C LEU A 39 8.40 -4.45 -6.98
N ARG A 40 8.18 -5.77 -6.90
CA ARG A 40 8.76 -6.75 -7.83
C ARG A 40 8.27 -6.51 -9.26
N LYS A 41 6.98 -6.22 -9.44
CA LYS A 41 6.38 -6.02 -10.77
C LYS A 41 6.66 -4.65 -11.37
N ALA A 42 6.86 -3.63 -10.53
CA ALA A 42 7.30 -2.29 -10.94
C ALA A 42 8.79 -2.22 -11.33
N GLY A 43 9.51 -3.35 -11.38
CA GLY A 43 10.94 -3.38 -11.72
C GLY A 43 11.86 -2.76 -10.66
N SER A 44 11.34 -2.46 -9.48
CA SER A 44 12.10 -1.81 -8.39
C SER A 44 12.85 -2.80 -7.50
N GLY A 45 12.74 -4.10 -7.77
CA GLY A 45 13.61 -5.15 -7.21
C GLY A 45 14.35 -5.87 -8.32
N ASP A 46 15.63 -5.57 -8.51
CA ASP A 46 16.69 -6.29 -9.25
C ASP A 46 16.35 -7.05 -10.56
N ILE A 47 15.26 -6.75 -11.24
CA ILE A 47 14.93 -7.35 -12.54
C ILE A 47 15.32 -6.35 -13.62
N LYS A 48 16.45 -6.62 -14.27
CA LYS A 48 16.94 -5.94 -15.46
C LYS A 48 15.78 -5.73 -16.45
N SER A 49 15.54 -4.48 -16.82
CA SER A 49 14.67 -4.14 -17.95
C SER A 49 15.06 -4.97 -19.18
N PRO A 50 14.09 -5.50 -19.96
CA PRO A 50 14.42 -6.10 -21.24
C PRO A 50 15.14 -5.05 -22.09
N SER A 51 16.40 -5.32 -22.44
CA SER A 51 17.09 -4.53 -23.45
C SER A 51 16.36 -4.75 -24.77
N LEU A 52 15.70 -3.71 -25.31
CA LEU A 52 15.30 -3.70 -26.71
C LEU A 52 16.59 -3.72 -27.54
N SER A 53 17.03 -4.91 -27.93
CA SER A 53 18.06 -5.06 -28.94
C SER A 53 17.49 -4.52 -30.25
N ALA A 54 18.01 -3.37 -30.69
CA ALA A 54 17.71 -2.75 -31.97
C ALA A 54 18.50 -3.43 -33.10
N ASP A 55 18.44 -4.76 -33.20
CA ASP A 55 19.02 -5.49 -34.33
C ASP A 55 18.02 -6.51 -34.89
N GLY A 56 17.98 -6.56 -36.22
CA GLY A 56 16.84 -6.96 -37.04
C GLY A 56 16.41 -8.43 -36.96
N GLY A 57 15.14 -8.66 -37.30
CA GLY A 57 14.58 -9.98 -37.49
C GLY A 57 13.10 -9.93 -37.83
N PHE A 58 12.76 -9.73 -39.09
CA PHE A 58 11.41 -10.00 -39.61
C PHE A 58 11.10 -11.49 -39.47
N GLY A 59 9.97 -11.86 -38.85
CA GLY A 59 9.48 -13.23 -38.88
C GLY A 59 8.35 -13.57 -37.91
N GLY A 60 7.10 -13.34 -38.33
CA GLY A 60 5.96 -14.24 -38.11
C GLY A 60 5.44 -14.54 -36.69
N GLY A 61 4.27 -13.98 -36.36
CA GLY A 61 3.25 -14.64 -35.53
C GLY A 61 3.51 -14.71 -34.02
N GLY A 62 3.30 -13.61 -33.31
CA GLY A 62 3.32 -13.59 -31.84
C GLY A 62 3.06 -12.19 -31.29
N GLY A 63 1.84 -11.69 -31.45
CA GLY A 63 1.42 -10.40 -30.89
C GLY A 63 1.40 -10.40 -29.36
N ASN A 64 1.54 -9.20 -28.79
CA ASN A 64 1.15 -8.78 -27.43
C ASN A 64 2.05 -9.07 -26.22
N HIS A 65 2.95 -10.05 -26.21
CA HIS A 65 3.67 -10.35 -24.95
C HIS A 65 4.54 -9.20 -24.42
N ASN A 66 5.14 -8.39 -25.30
CA ASN A 66 5.99 -7.26 -24.91
C ASN A 66 5.16 -6.02 -24.53
N GLU A 67 4.03 -5.79 -25.21
CA GLU A 67 3.13 -4.68 -24.94
C GLU A 67 2.38 -4.90 -23.62
N ASP A 68 1.87 -6.11 -23.38
CA ASP A 68 1.22 -6.49 -22.12
C ASP A 68 2.18 -6.38 -20.93
N ALA A 69 3.45 -6.78 -21.12
CA ALA A 69 4.48 -6.63 -20.09
C ALA A 69 4.80 -5.15 -19.79
N PHE A 70 4.83 -4.29 -20.81
CA PHE A 70 5.06 -2.85 -20.65
C PHE A 70 3.88 -2.14 -19.98
N ILE A 71 2.64 -2.50 -20.37
CA ILE A 71 1.41 -1.99 -19.75
C ILE A 71 1.37 -2.38 -18.28
N ALA A 72 1.60 -3.66 -17.97
CA ALA A 72 1.64 -4.15 -16.60
C ALA A 72 2.69 -3.39 -15.77
N HIS A 73 3.92 -3.26 -16.27
CA HIS A 73 4.96 -2.49 -15.59
C HIS A 73 4.52 -1.05 -15.28
N THR A 74 3.90 -0.38 -16.26
CA THR A 74 3.41 1.00 -16.11
C THR A 74 2.28 1.11 -15.08
N GLU A 75 1.43 0.09 -14.96
CA GLU A 75 0.38 0.01 -13.92
C GLU A 75 1.00 -0.18 -12.53
N TYR A 76 1.95 -1.10 -12.37
CA TYR A 76 2.63 -1.31 -11.09
C TYR A 76 3.51 -0.12 -10.67
N SER A 77 4.12 0.61 -11.61
CA SER A 77 4.79 1.89 -11.29
C SER A 77 3.80 2.94 -10.77
N ARG A 78 2.59 3.02 -11.33
CA ARG A 78 1.53 3.90 -10.82
C ARG A 78 1.06 3.48 -9.42
N ALA A 79 0.92 2.18 -9.17
CA ALA A 79 0.59 1.65 -7.85
C ALA A 79 1.68 1.99 -6.82
N LEU A 80 2.96 1.85 -7.19
CA LEU A 80 4.07 2.23 -6.33
C LEU A 80 4.04 3.74 -6.02
N ASN A 81 3.76 4.58 -7.01
CA ASN A 81 3.58 6.02 -6.80
C ASN A 81 2.40 6.33 -5.87
N ALA A 82 1.29 5.58 -5.98
CA ALA A 82 0.15 5.74 -5.08
C ALA A 82 0.53 5.47 -3.62
N VAL A 83 1.32 4.41 -3.35
CA VAL A 83 1.82 4.12 -1.99
C VAL A 83 2.68 5.27 -1.46
N TYR A 84 3.65 5.74 -2.24
CA TYR A 84 4.52 6.82 -1.79
C TYR A 84 3.79 8.16 -1.64
N ASP A 85 2.84 8.47 -2.52
CA ASP A 85 1.99 9.66 -2.42
C ASP A 85 1.13 9.61 -1.16
N ALA A 86 0.48 8.48 -0.88
CA ALA A 86 -0.30 8.28 0.35
C ALA A 86 0.55 8.49 1.60
N ILE A 87 1.73 7.87 1.67
CA ILE A 87 2.66 8.06 2.78
C ILE A 87 3.07 9.54 2.90
N ASN A 88 3.35 10.24 1.81
CA ASN A 88 3.73 11.65 1.87
C ASN A 88 2.58 12.57 2.29
N ASN A 89 1.33 12.17 2.02
CA ASN A 89 0.12 12.92 2.35
C ASN A 89 -0.46 12.60 3.74
N CYS A 90 0.09 11.62 4.48
CA CYS A 90 -0.23 11.45 5.91
C CYS A 90 0.06 12.76 6.65
N LEU A 91 -0.83 13.22 7.53
CA LEU A 91 -0.71 14.53 8.18
C LEU A 91 0.38 14.54 9.24
N SER A 92 0.48 13.48 10.05
CA SER A 92 1.51 13.36 11.08
C SER A 92 2.89 13.04 10.51
N GLU A 93 3.90 13.82 10.91
CA GLU A 93 5.30 13.52 10.59
C GLU A 93 5.74 12.16 11.15
N GLU A 94 5.29 11.84 12.36
CA GLU A 94 5.57 10.56 13.00
C GLU A 94 5.07 9.39 12.15
N SER A 95 3.84 9.48 11.61
CA SER A 95 3.29 8.47 10.71
C SER A 95 4.13 8.33 9.44
N ARG A 96 4.52 9.46 8.82
CA ARG A 96 5.39 9.44 7.63
C ARG A 96 6.71 8.73 7.91
N VAL A 97 7.35 9.00 9.05
CA VAL A 97 8.60 8.37 9.46
C VAL A 97 8.41 6.88 9.72
N ILE A 98 7.36 6.47 10.44
CA ILE A 98 7.04 5.06 10.70
C ILE A 98 6.82 4.30 9.38
N LEU A 99 5.96 4.82 8.51
CA LEU A 99 5.62 4.15 7.25
C LEU A 99 6.82 4.05 6.31
N LYS A 100 7.62 5.12 6.17
CA LYS A 100 8.82 5.10 5.32
C LYS A 100 9.88 4.14 5.86
N ASN A 101 10.22 4.24 7.14
CA ASN A 101 11.37 3.51 7.67
C ASN A 101 11.01 2.09 8.08
N ARG A 102 9.90 1.90 8.81
CA ARG A 102 9.50 0.57 9.26
C ARG A 102 8.78 -0.22 8.16
N PHE A 103 7.82 0.37 7.47
CA PHE A 103 6.94 -0.38 6.56
C PHE A 103 7.56 -0.56 5.18
N VAL A 104 8.16 0.50 4.61
CA VAL A 104 8.82 0.43 3.29
C VAL A 104 10.25 -0.12 3.39
N LYS A 105 11.12 0.50 4.21
CA LYS A 105 12.54 0.11 4.27
C LYS A 105 12.84 -1.10 5.17
N ARG A 106 11.87 -1.55 5.96
CA ARG A 106 12.01 -2.70 6.89
C ARG A 106 13.03 -2.51 8.01
N GLU A 107 13.33 -1.27 8.39
CA GLU A 107 14.23 -0.96 9.52
C GLU A 107 13.68 -1.53 10.84
N GLN A 108 14.53 -1.84 11.81
CA GLN A 108 14.04 -2.42 13.08
C GLN A 108 13.21 -1.42 13.88
N VAL A 109 12.29 -1.94 14.70
CA VAL A 109 11.42 -1.09 15.52
C VAL A 109 12.24 -0.19 16.43
N GLU A 110 13.31 -0.71 16.99
CA GLU A 110 14.24 -0.02 17.89
C GLU A 110 14.91 1.17 17.19
N ASP A 111 15.37 1.00 15.95
CA ASP A 111 16.00 2.08 15.16
C ASP A 111 14.99 3.21 14.88
N VAL A 112 13.77 2.86 14.47
CA VAL A 112 12.73 3.86 14.18
C VAL A 112 12.23 4.55 15.46
N LYS A 113 12.18 3.83 16.58
CA LYS A 113 11.89 4.42 17.90
C LYS A 113 12.95 5.44 18.31
N GLU A 114 14.23 5.17 18.03
CA GLU A 114 15.32 6.11 18.30
C GLU A 114 15.16 7.39 17.46
N LEU A 115 14.88 7.27 16.16
CA LEU A 115 14.62 8.40 15.26
C LEU A 115 13.47 9.29 15.72
N LEU A 116 12.45 8.70 16.36
CA LEU A 116 11.24 9.39 16.83
C LEU A 116 11.29 9.77 18.31
N HIS A 117 12.40 9.47 19.00
CA HIS A 117 12.52 9.65 20.45
C HIS A 117 11.41 8.96 21.27
N ILE A 118 10.93 7.80 20.80
CA ILE A 118 9.90 7.00 21.47
C ILE A 118 10.57 5.99 22.40
N SER A 119 10.50 6.23 23.71
CA SER A 119 11.13 5.35 24.69
C SER A 119 10.33 4.06 24.96
N SER A 120 9.00 4.15 25.01
CA SER A 120 8.15 3.03 25.46
C SER A 120 7.51 2.23 24.32
N ASN A 121 7.35 0.92 24.51
CA ASN A 121 6.64 0.06 23.56
C ASN A 121 5.14 0.39 23.47
N LYS A 122 4.54 0.86 24.57
CA LYS A 122 3.14 1.31 24.57
C LYS A 122 2.94 2.51 23.65
N SER A 123 3.84 3.50 23.74
CA SER A 123 3.84 4.67 22.86
C SER A 123 4.05 4.25 21.41
N TRP A 124 5.04 3.38 21.14
CA TRP A 124 5.27 2.84 19.79
C TRP A 124 4.01 2.21 19.20
N HIS A 125 3.34 1.31 19.93
CA HIS A 125 2.13 0.65 19.40
C HIS A 125 0.98 1.62 19.16
N LYS A 126 0.87 2.69 19.96
CA LYS A 126 -0.12 3.74 19.72
C LYS A 126 0.19 4.50 18.42
N SER A 127 1.45 4.89 18.23
CA SER A 127 1.90 5.63 17.06
C SER A 127 1.83 4.81 15.77
N GLU A 128 2.25 3.55 15.82
CA GLU A 128 2.15 2.62 14.69
C GLU A 128 0.68 2.36 14.31
N LYS A 129 -0.20 2.19 15.31
CA LYS A 129 -1.64 2.07 15.09
C LYS A 129 -2.19 3.32 14.38
N PHE A 130 -1.84 4.51 14.85
CA PHE A 130 -2.25 5.77 14.23
C PHE A 130 -1.72 5.93 12.80
N ALA A 131 -0.45 5.58 12.56
CA ALA A 131 0.15 5.61 11.23
C ALA A 131 -0.56 4.70 10.23
N CYS A 132 -1.04 3.53 10.68
CA CYS A 132 -1.84 2.65 9.83
C CYS A 132 -3.18 3.29 9.44
N TYR A 133 -3.82 4.05 10.33
CA TYR A 133 -5.09 4.71 10.03
C TYR A 133 -4.93 5.88 9.06
N GLU A 134 -3.96 6.75 9.31
CA GLU A 134 -3.69 7.83 8.35
C GLU A 134 -3.32 7.25 6.98
N PHE A 135 -2.57 6.14 6.94
CA PHE A 135 -2.30 5.45 5.68
C PHE A 135 -3.57 4.92 5.03
N SER A 136 -4.48 4.24 5.76
CA SER A 136 -5.72 3.72 5.18
C SER A 136 -6.61 4.81 4.57
N GLU A 137 -6.65 6.00 5.17
CA GLU A 137 -7.41 7.13 4.63
C GLU A 137 -6.74 7.73 3.38
N THR A 138 -5.42 7.94 3.45
CA THR A 138 -4.66 8.58 2.37
C THR A 138 -4.49 7.68 1.14
N ILE A 139 -4.35 6.37 1.34
CA ILE A 139 -4.16 5.41 0.24
C ILE A 139 -5.41 5.27 -0.62
N GLU A 140 -6.61 5.35 -0.06
CA GLU A 140 -7.86 5.28 -0.84
C GLU A 140 -7.95 6.45 -1.85
N THR A 141 -7.59 7.65 -1.41
CA THR A 141 -7.51 8.83 -2.28
C THR A 141 -6.44 8.66 -3.36
N ALA A 142 -5.27 8.13 -2.99
CA ALA A 142 -4.18 7.89 -3.94
C ALA A 142 -4.56 6.81 -4.98
N ILE A 143 -5.18 5.72 -4.56
CA ILE A 143 -5.64 4.64 -5.47
C ILE A 143 -6.54 5.21 -6.57
N ALA A 144 -7.54 6.01 -6.20
CA ALA A 144 -8.45 6.64 -7.15
C ALA A 144 -7.72 7.63 -8.08
N LYS A 145 -6.78 8.42 -7.54
CA LYS A 145 -5.97 9.37 -8.32
C LYS A 145 -5.12 8.68 -9.38
N TYR A 146 -4.55 7.51 -9.07
CA TYR A 146 -3.65 6.77 -9.96
C TYR A 146 -4.35 5.69 -10.80
N GLN A 147 -5.65 5.42 -10.54
CA GLN A 147 -6.48 4.42 -11.24
C GLN A 147 -5.87 3.01 -11.18
N VAL A 148 -5.66 2.51 -9.96
CA VAL A 148 -4.96 1.25 -9.67
C VAL A 148 -5.73 0.35 -8.70
N GLU A 149 -7.05 0.49 -8.64
CA GLU A 149 -7.96 -0.16 -7.69
C GLU A 149 -7.76 -1.68 -7.60
N GLU A 150 -7.56 -2.33 -8.76
CA GLU A 150 -7.44 -3.79 -8.85
C GLU A 150 -6.17 -4.37 -8.21
N LEU A 151 -5.17 -3.52 -7.96
CA LEU A 151 -3.88 -3.90 -7.38
C LEU A 151 -3.83 -3.82 -5.87
N PHE A 152 -4.87 -3.24 -5.23
CA PHE A 152 -4.89 -3.02 -3.79
C PHE A 152 -5.98 -3.84 -3.08
N PRO A 153 -5.74 -4.21 -1.82
CA PRO A 153 -6.79 -4.71 -0.95
C PRO A 153 -7.66 -3.54 -0.46
N THR A 154 -8.78 -3.87 0.18
CA THR A 154 -9.53 -2.89 0.97
C THR A 154 -8.80 -2.63 2.29
N PHE A 155 -8.56 -1.36 2.62
CA PHE A 155 -7.85 -0.97 3.84
C PHE A 155 -8.80 -0.60 4.97
N THR A 156 -9.78 0.26 4.70
CA THR A 156 -10.77 0.66 5.71
C THR A 156 -11.82 -0.43 5.87
N ILE A 157 -11.81 -1.10 7.02
CA ILE A 157 -12.76 -2.19 7.34
C ILE A 157 -13.83 -1.63 8.27
N MET A 158 -15.10 -1.84 7.91
CA MET A 158 -16.24 -1.44 8.73
C MET A 158 -16.65 -2.59 9.66
N LYS A 159 -17.06 -2.27 10.89
CA LYS A 159 -17.67 -3.26 11.79
C LYS A 159 -18.96 -3.75 11.15
N LYS A 160 -19.14 -5.08 11.14
CA LYS A 160 -20.41 -5.66 10.70
C LYS A 160 -21.50 -5.24 11.66
N ALA A 161 -22.59 -4.67 11.14
CA ALA A 161 -23.80 -4.49 11.92
C ALA A 161 -24.25 -5.85 12.45
N THR A 162 -24.22 -6.03 13.78
CA THR A 162 -24.82 -7.19 14.43
C THR A 162 -26.33 -7.09 14.26
N ALA A 163 -26.88 -7.96 13.41
CA ALA A 163 -28.32 -8.17 13.25
C ALA A 163 -28.91 -8.92 14.45
#